data_AF-A0A8I0L8Z7-F1
#
_entry.id   AF-A0A8I0L8Z7-F1
#
_cell.length_a   1.000
_cell.length_b   1.000
_cell.length_c   1.000
_cell.angle_alpha   90.00
_cell.angle_beta   90.00
_cell.angle_gamma   90.00
#
_symmetry.space_group_name_H-M   'P 1'
#
loop_
_entity.id
_entity.type
_entity.pdbx_description
1 polymer ?
#
loop_
_entity_poly.entity_id
_entity_poly.type
_entity_poly.pdbx_seq_one_letter_code
_entity_poly.pdbx_strand_id
1 'polypeptide(L)' 'EKYLSLGVGRCILGSVAVTDFSFTARMLQKYGDKIAVGVDAKDGYVAIHGWKEVSAEPGVAFCKRLAEAGCTAIIYT' A
#
# COMPACT_ATOMS: atom_id res chain seq x y z
N GLU A 1 -4.09 -11.75 10.83
CA GLU A 1 -3.22 -11.90 12.01
C GLU A 1 -2.20 -13.04 11.89
N LYS A 2 -2.53 -14.21 11.30
CA LYS A 2 -1.63 -15.37 11.11
C LYS A 2 -0.14 -15.05 10.92
N TYR A 3 0.24 -14.23 9.94
CA TYR A 3 1.66 -13.91 9.68
C TYR A 3 2.33 -13.11 10.80
N LEU A 4 1.64 -12.11 11.36
CA LEU A 4 2.15 -11.33 12.47
C LEU A 4 2.31 -12.21 13.72
N SER A 5 1.39 -13.13 13.96
CA SER A 5 1.48 -14.12 15.04
C SER A 5 2.64 -15.11 14.89
N LEU A 6 3.15 -15.30 13.67
CA LEU A 6 4.33 -16.13 13.39
C LEU A 6 5.66 -15.35 13.54
N GLY A 7 5.62 -14.09 13.99
CA GLY A 7 6.81 -13.26 14.22
C GLY A 7 7.24 -12.41 13.02
N VAL A 8 6.46 -12.36 11.94
CA VAL A 8 6.72 -11.42 10.83
C VAL A 8 6.59 -9.98 11.34
N GLY A 9 7.64 -9.18 11.15
CA GLY A 9 7.67 -7.80 11.67
C GLY A 9 6.71 -6.83 10.96
N ARG A 10 6.39 -7.08 9.67
CA ARG A 10 5.51 -6.24 8.86
C ARG A 10 4.91 -7.01 7.69
N CYS A 11 3.63 -6.74 7.38
CA CYS A 11 2.98 -7.20 6.16
C CYS A 11 2.94 -6.06 5.12
N ILE A 12 3.08 -6.39 3.84
CA ILE A 12 3.03 -5.41 2.75
C ILE A 12 1.70 -5.55 2.02
N LEU A 13 0.99 -4.44 1.83
CA LEU A 13 -0.16 -4.35 0.95
C LEU A 13 0.30 -3.86 -0.42
N GLY A 14 0.16 -4.70 -1.45
CA GLY A 14 0.46 -4.36 -2.85
C GLY A 14 -0.79 -3.82 -3.55
N SER A 15 -1.24 -4.48 -4.64
CA SER A 15 -2.38 -3.98 -5.46
C SER A 15 -3.67 -3.70 -4.70
N VAL A 16 -3.95 -4.41 -3.58
CA VAL A 16 -5.11 -4.11 -2.72
C VAL A 16 -5.09 -2.69 -2.14
N ALA A 17 -3.90 -2.09 -2.02
CA ALA A 17 -3.72 -0.71 -1.56
C ALA A 17 -4.54 0.29 -2.38
N VAL A 18 -4.57 0.09 -3.69
CA VAL A 18 -5.23 0.96 -4.65
C VAL A 18 -6.61 0.43 -5.05
N THR A 19 -6.78 -0.89 -5.22
CA THR A 19 -8.07 -1.46 -5.64
C THR A 19 -9.12 -1.50 -4.54
N ASP A 20 -8.73 -1.55 -3.27
CA ASP A 20 -9.61 -1.39 -2.10
C ASP A 20 -8.94 -0.50 -1.05
N PHE A 21 -9.01 0.81 -1.28
CA PHE A 21 -8.43 1.78 -0.36
C PHE A 21 -9.10 1.77 1.02
N SER A 22 -10.40 1.49 1.08
CA SER A 22 -11.14 1.41 2.34
C SER A 22 -10.60 0.27 3.23
N PHE A 23 -10.30 -0.89 2.64
CA PHE A 23 -9.59 -1.96 3.34
C PHE A 23 -8.23 -1.49 3.83
N THR A 24 -7.47 -0.83 2.96
CA THR A 24 -6.12 -0.34 3.25
C THR A 24 -6.10 0.62 4.43
N ALA A 25 -6.98 1.63 4.45
CA ALA A 25 -7.12 2.55 5.57
C ALA A 25 -7.48 1.83 6.87
N ARG A 26 -8.39 0.85 6.84
CA ARG A 26 -8.71 0.03 8.03
C ARG A 26 -7.51 -0.77 8.52
N MET A 27 -6.69 -1.32 7.62
CA MET A 27 -5.50 -2.08 8.03
C MET A 27 -4.42 -1.19 8.61
N LEU A 28 -4.20 0.00 8.03
CA LEU A 28 -3.29 1.01 8.57
C LEU A 28 -3.70 1.44 9.98
N GLN A 29 -4.99 1.70 10.21
CA GLN A 29 -5.51 2.02 11.54
C GLN A 29 -5.40 0.84 12.52
N LYS A 30 -5.71 -0.38 12.08
CA LYS A 30 -5.71 -1.56 12.95
C LYS A 30 -4.31 -2.01 13.36
N TYR A 31 -3.35 -1.97 12.44
CA TYR A 31 -2.04 -2.60 12.61
C TYR A 31 -0.85 -1.63 12.56
N GLY A 32 -1.07 -0.35 12.22
CA GLY A 32 -0.07 0.72 12.33
C GLY A 32 1.27 0.38 11.66
N ASP A 33 2.34 0.40 12.46
CA ASP A 33 3.73 0.15 12.05
C ASP A 33 3.96 -1.25 11.46
N LYS A 34 3.02 -2.19 11.66
CA LYS A 34 3.05 -3.56 11.12
C LYS A 34 2.55 -3.65 9.68
N ILE A 35 2.17 -2.53 9.06
CA ILE A 35 1.81 -2.46 7.65
C ILE A 35 2.79 -1.56 6.89
N ALA A 36 3.25 -2.03 5.74
CA ALA A 36 3.81 -1.20 4.69
C ALA A 36 2.89 -1.26 3.47
N VAL A 37 2.96 -0.25 2.63
CA VAL A 37 2.27 -0.23 1.34
C VAL A 37 3.29 -0.19 0.22
N GLY A 38 3.21 -1.17 -0.67
CA GLY A 38 3.97 -1.21 -1.91
C GLY A 38 3.27 -0.39 -2.98
N VAL A 39 3.98 0.57 -3.57
CA VAL A 39 3.52 1.42 -4.67
C VAL A 39 4.49 1.24 -5.82
N ASP A 40 4.14 0.33 -6.72
CA ASP A 40 4.82 0.21 -8.01
C ASP A 40 4.36 1.36 -8.90
N ALA A 41 5.29 2.06 -9.54
CA ALA A 41 4.99 3.18 -10.41
C ALA A 41 5.58 3.02 -11.81
N LYS A 42 4.76 3.31 -12.82
CA LYS A 42 5.16 3.29 -14.22
C LYS A 42 4.63 4.54 -14.91
N ASP A 43 5.52 5.26 -15.59
CA ASP A 43 5.21 6.51 -16.31
C ASP A 43 4.50 7.56 -15.43
N GLY A 44 4.80 7.58 -14.12
CA GLY A 44 4.23 8.51 -13.13
C GLY A 44 2.91 8.06 -12.47
N TYR A 45 2.36 6.92 -12.88
CA TYR A 45 1.09 6.37 -12.37
C TYR A 45 1.29 5.06 -11.62
N VAL A 46 0.37 4.71 -10.74
CA VAL A 46 0.42 3.46 -9.98
C VAL A 46 0.19 2.28 -10.90
N ALA A 47 1.11 1.33 -10.89
CA ALA A 47 1.01 0.05 -11.57
C ALA A 47 0.46 -1.02 -10.62
N ILE A 48 -0.37 -1.93 -11.14
CA ILE A 48 -1.02 -3.00 -10.39
C ILE A 48 -0.86 -4.35 -11.08
N HIS A 49 -1.24 -5.42 -10.40
CA HIS A 49 -1.16 -6.80 -10.91
C HIS A 49 0.24 -7.20 -11.38
N GLY A 50 1.27 -6.80 -10.61
CA GLY A 50 2.67 -7.07 -10.92
C GLY A 50 3.15 -6.33 -12.16
N TRP A 51 2.96 -5.01 -12.20
CA TRP A 51 3.42 -4.10 -13.27
C TRP A 51 2.72 -4.25 -14.63
N LYS A 52 1.70 -5.11 -14.72
CA LYS A 52 1.02 -5.42 -15.98
C LYS A 52 -0.01 -4.37 -16.39
N GLU A 53 -0.62 -3.72 -15.41
CA GLU A 53 -1.68 -2.74 -15.61
C GLU A 53 -1.29 -1.41 -14.97
N VAL A 54 -1.60 -0.30 -15.64
CA VAL A 54 -1.36 1.05 -15.15
C VAL A 54 -2.71 1.68 -14.82
N SER A 55 -2.90 2.10 -13.58
CA SER A 55 -4.10 2.79 -13.14
C SER A 55 -4.08 4.26 -13.58
N ALA A 56 -5.21 4.95 -13.44
CA ALA A 56 -5.27 6.40 -13.64
C ALA A 56 -4.75 7.20 -12.42
N GLU A 57 -4.35 6.53 -11.31
CA GLU A 57 -3.96 7.23 -10.09
C GLU A 57 -2.47 7.63 -10.15
N PRO A 58 -2.12 8.93 -10.00
CA PRO A 58 -0.73 9.36 -9.99
C PRO A 58 0.03 8.82 -8.77
N GLY A 59 1.21 8.25 -8.97
CA GLY A 59 1.94 7.53 -7.92
C GLY A 59 2.27 8.38 -6.69
N VAL A 60 2.72 9.62 -6.90
CA VAL A 60 3.03 10.55 -5.80
C VAL A 60 1.77 11.01 -5.07
N ALA A 61 0.67 11.24 -5.81
CA ALA A 61 -0.61 11.61 -5.20
C ALA A 61 -1.15 10.46 -4.33
N PHE A 62 -1.02 9.23 -4.81
CA PHE A 62 -1.39 8.05 -4.04
C PHE A 62 -0.56 7.92 -2.75
N CYS A 63 0.75 8.19 -2.81
CA CYS A 63 1.60 8.18 -1.61
C CYS A 63 1.16 9.22 -0.57
N LYS A 64 0.73 10.41 -0.99
CA LYS A 64 0.17 11.43 -0.08
C LYS A 64 -1.12 10.94 0.57
N ARG A 65 -2.03 10.36 -0.23
CA ARG A 65 -3.29 9.79 0.25
C ARG A 65 -3.05 8.66 1.28
N LEU A 66 -2.03 7.83 1.06
CA LEU A 66 -1.61 6.80 2.03
C LEU A 66 -1.08 7.42 3.33
N ALA A 67 -0.24 8.46 3.24
CA ALA A 67 0.27 9.15 4.42
C ALA A 67 -0.86 9.80 5.23
N GLU A 68 -1.83 10.44 4.57
CA GLU A 68 -3.04 11.00 5.19
C GLU A 68 -3.89 9.92 5.88
N ALA A 69 -3.92 8.70 5.35
CA ALA A 69 -4.57 7.55 5.96
C ALA A 69 -3.76 6.90 7.10
N GLY A 70 -2.61 7.47 7.48
CA GLY A 70 -1.77 7.01 8.58
C GLY A 70 -0.70 5.99 8.19
N CYS A 71 -0.39 5.84 6.89
CA CYS A 71 0.71 5.00 6.45
C CYS A 71 2.06 5.63 6.82
N THR A 72 2.88 4.89 7.58
CA THR A 72 4.20 5.33 8.02
C THR A 72 5.35 4.71 7.22
N ALA A 73 5.06 3.71 6.38
CA ALA A 73 6.04 2.99 5.58
C ALA A 73 5.50 2.72 4.17
N ILE A 74 6.00 3.48 3.20
CA ILE A 74 5.71 3.31 1.78
C ILE A 74 6.97 2.77 1.10
N ILE A 75 6.83 1.67 0.36
CA ILE A 75 7.87 1.10 -0.49
C ILE A 75 7.51 1.50 -1.91
N TYR A 76 8.26 2.44 -2.48
CA TYR A 76 8.02 2.96 -3.83
C TYR A 76 9.04 2.36 -4.79
N THR A 77 8.56 1.74 -5.86
CA THR A 77 9.38 1.00 -6.83
C THR A 77 9.06 1.41 -8.24
#